data_AF-A0A6N3CPE7-F1
#
_entry.id   AF-A0A6N3CPE7-F1
#
_cell.length_a   1.000
_cell.length_b   1.000
_cell.length_c   1.000
_cell.angle_alpha   90.00
_cell.angle_beta   90.00
_cell.angle_gamma   90.00
#
_symmetry.space_group_name_H-M   'P 1'
#
loop_
_entity.id
_entity.type
_entity.pdbx_description
1 polymer ?
#
loop_
_entity_poly.entity_id
_entity_poly.type
_entity_poly.pdbx_seq_one_letter_code
_entity_poly.pdbx_strand_id
1 'polypeptide(L)'
;MAEPGFWDDSEAAQKVIDANNKLKEKHDRFYALENELEDLEAGLELLQDEPDPDLQREEETKLKDLQEKLDQYEMQLLLNGPYDHNNAILEIHPGAGGTESQDWGSMLMRMYQRWADQNGFKVEVADYQPGDEAGIKSVTLLINGENAYGLLKSEKGVHRLVRISPFDSAGRRHTSFASVDVMPELDNSIEVDIRPEDIKMEVFRSSGAGGQHINKTSSAVRLIHLPTGIVTSSQAQRSQFQNKATAMAMLKAKLYQREEEAKKAKAKAIQGEQKDVAFGSQIRSYVFHPYTMVKDHRTNYETGNGQAVMDGDLNPFINAYLQWELAQKNPD
;
A
#
# COMPACT_ATOMS: atom_id res chain seq x y z
N MET A 1 -19.87 -23.14 -12.67
CA MET A 1 -20.70 -23.84 -11.65
C MET A 1 -21.59 -24.94 -12.24
N ALA A 2 -22.09 -24.81 -13.48
CA ALA A 2 -22.94 -25.85 -14.11
C ALA A 2 -22.14 -26.97 -14.82
N GLU A 3 -20.81 -26.93 -14.79
CA GLU A 3 -19.96 -27.92 -15.46
C GLU A 3 -19.85 -29.21 -14.62
N PRO A 4 -19.93 -30.40 -15.22
CA PRO A 4 -19.74 -31.67 -14.50
C PRO A 4 -18.30 -31.77 -13.98
N GLY A 5 -18.12 -31.93 -12.67
CA GLY A 5 -16.81 -32.02 -12.01
C GLY A 5 -16.32 -30.73 -11.34
N PHE A 6 -17.07 -29.62 -11.45
CA PHE A 6 -16.73 -28.36 -10.77
C PHE A 6 -16.66 -28.50 -9.24
N TRP A 7 -17.44 -29.43 -8.67
CA TRP A 7 -17.52 -29.69 -7.23
C TRP A 7 -16.53 -30.77 -6.75
N ASP A 8 -15.74 -31.36 -7.66
CA ASP A 8 -14.81 -32.44 -7.31
C ASP A 8 -13.58 -31.89 -6.53
N ASP A 9 -13.23 -30.62 -6.75
CA ASP A 9 -12.24 -29.89 -5.98
C ASP A 9 -12.92 -28.77 -5.18
N SER A 10 -13.20 -29.05 -3.89
CA SER A 10 -13.88 -28.13 -3.00
C SER A 10 -13.11 -26.82 -2.75
N GLU A 11 -11.78 -26.85 -2.75
CA GLU A 11 -10.97 -25.63 -2.53
C GLU A 11 -11.00 -24.72 -3.77
N ALA A 12 -10.89 -25.30 -4.96
CA ALA A 12 -11.00 -24.55 -6.21
C ALA A 12 -12.42 -24.00 -6.40
N ALA A 13 -13.45 -24.80 -6.11
CA ALA A 13 -14.84 -24.38 -6.19
C ALA A 13 -15.15 -23.22 -5.24
N GLN A 14 -14.68 -23.28 -3.99
CA GLN A 14 -14.90 -22.23 -3.00
C GLN A 14 -14.28 -20.90 -3.44
N LYS A 15 -13.04 -20.91 -3.95
CA LYS A 15 -12.38 -19.69 -4.45
C LYS A 15 -13.17 -19.03 -5.58
N VAL A 16 -13.72 -19.83 -6.50
CA VAL A 16 -14.53 -19.33 -7.62
C VAL A 16 -15.87 -18.79 -7.13
N ILE A 17 -16.51 -19.46 -6.17
CA ILE A 17 -17.76 -18.99 -5.55
C ILE A 17 -17.53 -17.66 -4.83
N ASP A 18 -16.47 -17.55 -4.04
CA ASP A 18 -16.13 -16.33 -3.31
C ASP A 18 -15.83 -15.18 -4.28
N ALA A 19 -15.08 -15.43 -5.35
CA ALA A 19 -14.82 -14.44 -6.39
C ALA A 19 -16.12 -14.02 -7.11
N ASN A 20 -17.00 -14.96 -7.44
CA ASN A 20 -18.29 -14.67 -8.08
C ASN A 20 -19.22 -13.88 -7.16
N ASN A 21 -19.27 -14.21 -5.86
CA ASN A 21 -20.08 -13.48 -4.90
C ASN A 21 -19.62 -12.03 -4.76
N LYS A 22 -18.30 -11.78 -4.75
CA LYS A 22 -17.76 -10.40 -4.74
C LYS A 22 -18.14 -9.62 -6.00
N LEU A 23 -18.10 -10.25 -7.18
CA LEU A 23 -18.53 -9.61 -8.43
C LEU A 23 -20.04 -9.37 -8.46
N LYS A 24 -20.82 -10.34 -7.99
CA LYS A 24 -22.27 -10.24 -7.89
C LYS A 24 -22.69 -9.13 -6.94
N GLU A 25 -22.03 -8.99 -5.79
CA GLU A 25 -22.31 -7.90 -4.86
C GLU A 25 -22.05 -6.53 -5.48
N LYS A 26 -20.97 -6.37 -6.27
CA LYS A 26 -20.70 -5.12 -7.01
C LYS A 26 -21.78 -4.82 -8.05
N HIS A 27 -22.25 -5.86 -8.74
CA HIS A 27 -23.30 -5.77 -9.74
C HIS A 27 -24.65 -5.41 -9.10
N ASP A 28 -25.06 -6.14 -8.05
CA ASP A 28 -26.35 -5.94 -7.39
C ASP A 28 -26.42 -4.56 -6.71
N ARG A 29 -25.31 -4.04 -6.18
CA ARG A 29 -25.22 -2.67 -5.66
C ARG A 29 -25.40 -1.61 -6.75
N PHE A 30 -24.82 -1.82 -7.94
CA PHE A 30 -25.01 -0.90 -9.07
C PHE A 30 -26.47 -0.84 -9.51
N TYR A 31 -27.11 -2.00 -9.72
CA TYR A 31 -28.52 -2.06 -10.10
C TYR A 31 -29.45 -1.52 -9.00
N ALA A 32 -29.10 -1.66 -7.72
CA ALA A 32 -29.85 -1.02 -6.65
C ALA A 32 -29.81 0.51 -6.75
N LEU A 33 -28.65 1.10 -7.03
CA LEU A 33 -28.50 2.54 -7.27
C LEU A 33 -29.25 3.01 -8.51
N GLU A 34 -29.20 2.24 -9.60
CA GLU A 34 -29.95 2.52 -10.84
C GLU A 34 -31.46 2.54 -10.57
N ASN A 35 -32.00 1.53 -9.89
CA ASN A 35 -33.42 1.48 -9.53
C ASN A 35 -33.82 2.65 -8.59
N GLU A 36 -33.00 2.98 -7.59
CA GLU A 36 -33.27 4.13 -6.71
C GLU A 36 -33.27 5.47 -7.48
N LEU A 37 -32.45 5.60 -8.51
CA LEU A 37 -32.42 6.77 -9.39
C LEU A 37 -33.67 6.82 -10.29
N GLU A 38 -34.10 5.70 -10.87
CA GLU A 38 -35.35 5.62 -11.64
C GLU A 38 -36.58 5.98 -10.78
N ASP A 39 -36.62 5.50 -9.52
CA ASP A 39 -37.69 5.83 -8.57
C ASP A 39 -37.71 7.34 -8.23
N LEU A 40 -36.54 7.97 -8.07
CA LEU A 40 -36.39 9.42 -7.87
C LEU A 40 -36.81 10.23 -9.10
N GLU A 41 -36.46 9.78 -10.31
CA GLU A 41 -36.88 10.43 -11.56
C GLU A 41 -38.41 10.40 -11.70
N ALA A 42 -39.05 9.25 -11.42
CA ALA A 42 -40.50 9.13 -11.42
C ALA A 42 -41.17 10.03 -10.36
N GLY A 43 -40.57 10.15 -9.17
CA GLY A 43 -41.03 11.05 -8.11
C GLY A 43 -40.94 12.53 -8.50
N LEU A 44 -39.86 12.91 -9.19
CA LEU A 44 -39.66 14.27 -9.71
C LEU A 44 -40.64 14.60 -10.85
N GLU A 45 -40.95 13.65 -11.73
CA GLU A 45 -41.99 13.83 -12.76
C GLU A 45 -43.36 14.08 -12.11
N LEU A 46 -43.72 13.32 -11.08
CA LEU A 46 -44.98 13.52 -10.34
C LEU A 46 -45.05 14.91 -9.69
N LEU A 47 -43.94 15.39 -9.11
CA LEU A 47 -43.83 16.72 -8.52
C LEU A 47 -43.92 17.86 -9.54
N GLN A 48 -43.49 17.63 -10.79
CA GLN A 48 -43.64 18.61 -11.88
C GLN A 48 -45.11 18.79 -12.28
N ASP A 49 -45.87 17.70 -12.29
CA ASP A 49 -47.30 17.71 -12.61
C ASP A 49 -48.16 18.21 -11.44
N GLU A 50 -47.87 17.76 -10.21
CA GLU A 50 -48.60 18.13 -8.99
C GLU A 50 -47.63 18.52 -7.86
N PRO A 51 -47.41 19.83 -7.62
CA PRO A 51 -46.45 20.28 -6.63
C PRO A 51 -46.99 20.06 -5.20
N ASP A 52 -46.44 19.06 -4.52
CA ASP A 52 -46.69 18.76 -3.11
C ASP A 52 -45.43 19.06 -2.25
N PRO A 53 -45.51 20.00 -1.28
CA PRO A 53 -44.40 20.34 -0.39
C PRO A 53 -43.90 19.19 0.49
N ASP A 54 -44.75 18.23 0.85
CA ASP A 54 -44.35 17.12 1.71
C ASP A 54 -43.61 16.05 0.89
N LEU A 55 -44.11 15.73 -0.30
CA LEU A 55 -43.42 14.87 -1.27
C LEU A 55 -42.06 15.46 -1.69
N GLN A 56 -41.98 16.78 -1.87
CA GLN A 56 -40.71 17.44 -2.21
C GLN A 56 -39.63 17.24 -1.14
N ARG A 57 -39.97 17.29 0.16
CA ARG A 57 -39.01 17.03 1.24
C ARG A 57 -38.57 15.57 1.29
N GLU A 58 -39.46 14.64 0.99
CA GLU A 58 -39.14 13.22 0.93
C GLU A 58 -38.14 12.97 -0.22
N GLU A 59 -38.40 13.51 -1.40
CA GLU A 59 -37.49 13.39 -2.56
C GLU A 59 -36.14 14.07 -2.32
N GLU A 60 -36.09 15.25 -1.67
CA GLU A 60 -34.82 15.87 -1.28
C GLU A 60 -34.01 15.00 -0.29
N THR A 61 -34.69 14.25 0.57
CA THR A 61 -34.03 13.35 1.52
C THR A 61 -33.50 12.10 0.81
N LYS A 62 -34.30 11.51 -0.08
CA LYS A 62 -33.89 10.38 -0.92
C LYS A 62 -32.72 10.74 -1.83
N LEU A 63 -32.71 11.94 -2.41
CA LEU A 63 -31.62 12.40 -3.26
C LEU A 63 -30.31 12.50 -2.50
N LYS A 64 -30.34 13.00 -1.25
CA LYS A 64 -29.15 13.02 -0.38
C LYS A 64 -28.67 11.60 -0.03
N ASP A 65 -29.59 10.70 0.30
CA ASP A 65 -29.27 9.30 0.61
C ASP A 65 -28.67 8.58 -0.61
N LEU A 66 -29.26 8.75 -1.80
CA LEU A 66 -28.73 8.22 -3.04
C LEU A 66 -27.32 8.76 -3.32
N GLN A 67 -27.12 10.06 -3.11
CA GLN A 67 -25.81 10.69 -3.31
C GLN A 67 -24.76 10.12 -2.35
N GLU A 68 -25.09 9.93 -1.07
CA GLU A 68 -24.20 9.29 -0.10
C GLU A 68 -23.88 7.84 -0.46
N LYS A 69 -24.87 7.05 -0.92
CA LYS A 69 -24.65 5.67 -1.38
C LYS A 69 -23.79 5.61 -2.64
N LEU A 70 -23.98 6.55 -3.57
CA LEU A 70 -23.20 6.65 -4.79
C LEU A 70 -21.74 7.00 -4.48
N ASP A 71 -21.50 7.97 -3.59
CA ASP A 71 -20.16 8.33 -3.11
C ASP A 71 -19.46 7.12 -2.46
N GLN A 72 -20.18 6.33 -1.65
CA GLN A 72 -19.65 5.11 -1.05
C GLN A 72 -19.34 4.03 -2.10
N TYR A 73 -20.19 3.87 -3.10
CA TYR A 73 -19.99 2.91 -4.18
C TYR A 73 -18.77 3.29 -5.05
N GLU A 74 -18.64 4.56 -5.41
CA GLU A 74 -17.45 5.08 -6.08
C GLU A 74 -16.19 4.79 -5.26
N MET A 75 -16.20 5.12 -3.97
CA MET A 75 -15.06 4.87 -3.08
C MET A 75 -14.64 3.40 -3.06
N GLN A 76 -15.59 2.47 -3.03
CA GLN A 76 -15.32 1.02 -3.10
C GLN A 76 -14.76 0.58 -4.45
N LEU A 77 -15.17 1.20 -5.55
CA LEU A 77 -14.61 0.95 -6.87
C LEU A 77 -13.16 1.44 -6.97
N LEU A 78 -12.87 2.59 -6.37
CA LEU A 78 -11.56 3.23 -6.35
C LEU A 78 -10.54 2.46 -5.49
N LEU A 79 -11.00 1.79 -4.43
CA LEU A 79 -10.20 1.04 -3.46
C LEU A 79 -10.17 -0.47 -3.74
N ASN A 80 -9.99 -0.86 -5.00
CA ASN A 80 -10.04 -2.27 -5.42
C ASN A 80 -8.68 -2.99 -5.45
N GLY A 81 -7.60 -2.34 -5.03
CA GLY A 81 -6.26 -2.90 -5.05
C GLY A 81 -6.09 -4.04 -4.04
N PRO A 82 -5.15 -4.98 -4.30
CA PRO A 82 -4.92 -6.15 -3.43
C PRO A 82 -4.46 -5.78 -2.02
N TYR A 83 -3.90 -4.58 -1.84
CA TYR A 83 -3.39 -4.08 -0.57
C TYR A 83 -4.14 -2.84 -0.09
N ASP A 84 -5.17 -2.38 -0.80
CA ASP A 84 -5.84 -1.11 -0.50
C ASP A 84 -6.45 -1.11 0.90
N HIS A 85 -6.92 -2.28 1.37
CA HIS A 85 -7.48 -2.51 2.70
C HIS A 85 -6.45 -2.51 3.85
N ASN A 86 -5.16 -2.62 3.54
CA ASN A 86 -4.12 -2.72 4.57
C ASN A 86 -3.85 -1.36 5.21
N ASN A 87 -3.26 -1.41 6.41
CA ASN A 87 -2.67 -0.23 7.03
C ASN A 87 -1.57 0.36 6.13
N ALA A 88 -1.29 1.64 6.30
CA ALA A 88 -0.26 2.33 5.52
C ALA A 88 0.96 2.64 6.38
N ILE A 89 2.14 2.40 5.82
CA ILE A 89 3.42 2.88 6.30
C ILE A 89 3.79 4.08 5.44
N LEU A 90 3.84 5.27 6.03
CA LEU A 90 4.18 6.52 5.36
C LEU A 90 5.56 6.96 5.81
N GLU A 91 6.49 7.07 4.88
CA GLU A 91 7.85 7.56 5.11
C GLU A 91 8.06 8.92 4.45
N ILE A 92 8.63 9.86 5.19
CA ILE A 92 8.96 11.19 4.67
C ILE A 92 10.47 11.38 4.72
N HIS A 93 11.05 11.60 3.54
CA HIS A 93 12.46 11.87 3.35
C HIS A 93 12.63 13.27 2.74
N PRO A 94 13.01 14.27 3.54
CA PRO A 94 13.46 15.57 3.07
C PRO A 94 14.57 15.46 2.02
N GLY A 95 14.45 16.20 0.93
CA GLY A 95 15.41 16.22 -0.16
C GLY A 95 16.59 17.16 0.09
N ALA A 96 17.32 17.46 -1.00
CA ALA A 96 18.44 18.37 -0.97
C ALA A 96 17.96 19.83 -0.79
N GLY A 97 18.09 20.37 0.42
CA GLY A 97 17.82 21.79 0.71
C GLY A 97 18.08 22.22 2.15
N GLY A 98 18.89 21.47 2.90
CA GLY A 98 19.30 21.80 4.28
C GLY A 98 18.11 21.97 5.23
N THR A 99 18.22 22.94 6.15
CA THR A 99 17.23 23.25 7.18
C THR A 99 15.82 23.55 6.61
N GLU A 100 15.73 24.17 5.44
CA GLU A 100 14.42 24.50 4.83
C GLU A 100 13.69 23.25 4.32
N SER A 101 14.41 22.26 3.78
CA SER A 101 13.79 20.98 3.38
C SER A 101 13.44 20.12 4.59
N GLN A 102 14.24 20.19 5.66
CA GLN A 102 13.92 19.52 6.92
C GLN A 102 12.65 20.10 7.56
N ASP A 103 12.49 21.42 7.57
CA ASP A 103 11.25 22.08 8.03
C ASP A 103 10.06 21.67 7.17
N TRP A 104 10.23 21.61 5.84
CA TRP A 104 9.18 21.15 4.94
C TRP A 104 8.74 19.71 5.23
N GLY A 105 9.67 18.81 5.53
CA GLY A 105 9.35 17.45 5.99
C GLY A 105 8.48 17.45 7.24
N SER A 106 8.77 18.34 8.19
CA SER A 106 8.00 18.45 9.44
C SER A 106 6.59 19.00 9.21
N MET A 107 6.44 19.93 8.26
CA MET A 107 5.15 20.45 7.82
C MET A 107 4.30 19.35 7.18
N LEU A 108 4.90 18.50 6.32
CA LEU A 108 4.21 17.35 5.73
C LEU A 108 3.81 16.32 6.79
N MET A 109 4.68 16.03 7.75
CA MET A 109 4.35 15.14 8.87
C MET A 109 3.11 15.63 9.62
N ARG A 110 3.08 16.93 9.97
CA ARG A 110 1.92 17.54 10.65
C ARG A 110 0.66 17.48 9.78
N MET A 111 0.79 17.72 8.47
CA MET A 111 -0.31 17.67 7.52
C MET A 111 -0.95 16.27 7.49
N TYR A 112 -0.15 15.21 7.37
CA TYR A 112 -0.65 13.83 7.36
C TYR A 112 -1.21 13.38 8.70
N GLN A 113 -0.62 13.82 9.83
CA GLN A 113 -1.18 13.54 11.15
C GLN A 113 -2.58 14.14 11.30
N ARG A 114 -2.77 15.40 10.90
CA ARG A 114 -4.09 16.05 10.96
C ARG A 114 -5.11 15.40 10.04
N TRP A 115 -4.69 15.04 8.83
CA TRP A 115 -5.54 14.29 7.89
C TRP A 115 -5.96 12.94 8.50
N ALA A 116 -5.04 12.22 9.13
CA ALA A 116 -5.33 10.94 9.74
C ALA A 116 -6.31 11.08 10.92
N ASP A 117 -6.10 12.08 11.80
CA ASP A 117 -7.00 12.37 12.91
C ASP A 117 -8.42 12.74 12.43
N GLN A 118 -8.54 13.52 11.36
CA GLN A 118 -9.82 13.94 10.78
C GLN A 118 -10.61 12.77 10.17
N ASN A 119 -9.91 11.79 9.56
CA ASN A 119 -10.54 10.62 8.98
C ASN A 119 -10.66 9.44 9.96
N GLY A 120 -10.33 9.64 11.25
CA GLY A 120 -10.48 8.62 12.30
C GLY A 120 -9.41 7.52 12.27
N PHE A 121 -8.29 7.74 11.60
CA PHE A 121 -7.16 6.81 11.57
C PHE A 121 -6.28 6.96 12.82
N LYS A 122 -5.70 5.84 13.28
CA LYS A 122 -4.75 5.87 14.40
C LYS A 122 -3.33 5.98 13.87
N VAL A 123 -2.66 7.09 14.18
CA VAL A 123 -1.26 7.32 13.81
C VAL A 123 -0.31 6.85 14.91
N GLU A 124 0.67 6.04 14.56
CA GLU A 124 1.79 5.65 15.41
C GLU A 124 3.10 6.09 14.76
N VAL A 125 4.02 6.65 15.53
CA VAL A 125 5.34 7.06 15.01
C VAL A 125 6.31 5.90 15.24
N ALA A 126 6.74 5.25 14.15
CA ALA A 126 7.61 4.08 14.22
C ALA A 126 9.10 4.47 14.31
N ASP A 127 9.52 5.45 13.51
CA ASP A 127 10.87 6.04 13.56
C ASP A 127 10.76 7.55 13.42
N TYR A 128 11.63 8.28 14.13
CA TYR A 128 11.69 9.73 14.09
C TYR A 128 13.12 10.22 14.24
N GLN A 129 13.62 10.89 13.21
CA GLN A 129 14.95 11.48 13.19
C GLN A 129 14.82 13.00 13.07
N PRO A 130 15.17 13.76 14.13
CA PRO A 130 15.10 15.21 14.09
C PRO A 130 16.15 15.80 13.14
N GLY A 131 15.86 16.97 12.57
CA GLY A 131 16.82 17.79 11.84
C GLY A 131 17.87 18.41 12.79
N ASP A 132 18.99 18.87 12.23
CA ASP A 132 20.10 19.41 13.03
C ASP A 132 19.75 20.78 13.65
N GLU A 133 19.03 21.63 12.91
CA GLU A 133 18.59 22.96 13.38
C GLU A 133 17.08 23.06 13.53
N ALA A 134 16.32 22.57 12.54
CA ALA A 134 14.86 22.62 12.53
C ALA A 134 14.29 21.47 11.70
N GLY A 135 13.04 21.10 12.01
CA GLY A 135 12.29 20.09 11.28
C GLY A 135 12.79 18.65 11.51
N ILE A 136 12.65 17.82 10.48
CA ILE A 136 12.96 16.39 10.53
C ILE A 136 13.97 16.02 9.44
N LYS A 137 14.72 14.93 9.66
CA LYS A 137 15.60 14.32 8.67
C LYS A 137 15.00 13.07 8.04
N SER A 138 14.20 12.33 8.81
CA SER A 138 13.42 11.17 8.35
C SER A 138 12.33 10.90 9.37
N VAL A 139 11.14 10.49 8.93
CA VAL A 139 10.08 9.99 9.82
C VAL A 139 9.34 8.86 9.15
N THR A 140 8.99 7.83 9.93
CA THR A 140 8.14 6.73 9.52
C THR A 140 6.89 6.72 10.39
N LEU A 141 5.73 6.89 9.76
CA LEU A 141 4.41 6.87 10.39
C LEU A 141 3.69 5.58 10.01
N LEU A 142 3.12 4.91 11.00
CA LEU A 142 2.18 3.82 10.83
C LEU A 142 0.76 4.41 10.94
N ILE A 143 -0.03 4.30 9.88
CA ILE A 143 -1.41 4.79 9.83
C ILE A 143 -2.32 3.57 9.80
N ASN A 144 -2.95 3.32 10.94
CA ASN A 144 -3.81 2.17 11.15
C ASN A 144 -5.27 2.55 10.91
N GLY A 145 -5.92 1.77 10.05
CA GLY A 145 -7.35 1.81 9.84
C GLY A 145 -7.77 1.31 8.47
N GLU A 146 -9.07 1.23 8.27
CA GLU A 146 -9.65 0.63 7.08
C GLU A 146 -9.33 1.45 5.83
N ASN A 147 -8.79 0.78 4.81
CA ASN A 147 -8.42 1.38 3.53
C ASN A 147 -7.34 2.47 3.60
N ALA A 148 -6.55 2.52 4.68
CA ALA A 148 -5.53 3.55 4.87
C ALA A 148 -4.51 3.58 3.72
N TYR A 149 -4.03 2.42 3.27
CA TYR A 149 -3.11 2.35 2.13
C TYR A 149 -3.76 2.79 0.83
N GLY A 150 -4.98 2.34 0.56
CA GLY A 150 -5.71 2.70 -0.66
C GLY A 150 -5.95 4.20 -0.81
N LEU A 151 -6.10 4.93 0.30
CA LEU A 151 -6.20 6.39 0.28
C LEU A 151 -4.84 7.06 0.11
N LEU A 152 -3.84 6.62 0.88
CA LEU A 152 -2.53 7.27 0.88
C LEU A 152 -1.67 6.92 -0.33
N LYS A 153 -2.05 5.94 -1.16
CA LYS A 153 -1.32 5.62 -2.40
C LYS A 153 -1.19 6.83 -3.34
N SER A 154 -2.13 7.78 -3.29
CA SER A 154 -2.06 9.04 -4.05
C SER A 154 -0.90 9.92 -3.62
N GLU A 155 -0.45 9.82 -2.37
CA GLU A 155 0.55 10.69 -1.76
C GLU A 155 1.98 10.24 -2.06
N LYS A 156 2.15 9.09 -2.72
CA LYS A 156 3.46 8.61 -3.12
C LYS A 156 4.08 9.51 -4.19
N GLY A 157 5.18 10.18 -3.84
CA GLY A 157 5.97 10.99 -4.78
C GLY A 157 6.70 12.16 -4.10
N VAL A 158 7.22 13.06 -4.94
CA VAL A 158 7.95 14.25 -4.46
C VAL A 158 6.99 15.44 -4.31
N HIS A 159 6.97 16.02 -3.12
CA HIS A 159 6.21 17.22 -2.77
C HIS A 159 7.12 18.43 -2.78
N ARG A 160 6.79 19.42 -3.60
CA ARG A 160 7.58 20.64 -3.79
C ARG A 160 6.96 21.81 -3.03
N LEU A 161 7.74 22.47 -2.20
CA LEU A 161 7.36 23.72 -1.52
C LEU A 161 8.06 24.92 -2.16
N VAL A 162 7.32 26.01 -2.38
CA VAL A 162 7.85 27.30 -2.80
C VAL A 162 7.34 28.38 -1.85
N ARG A 163 8.21 28.90 -1.00
CA ARG A 163 7.90 29.99 -0.06
C ARG A 163 9.12 30.88 0.19
N ILE A 164 8.92 31.97 0.91
CA ILE A 164 10.02 32.75 1.49
C ILE A 164 10.48 31.99 2.74
N SER A 165 11.75 31.58 2.78
CA SER A 165 12.27 30.81 3.91
C SER A 165 12.39 31.71 5.15
N PRO A 166 11.89 31.28 6.32
CA PRO A 166 12.11 31.99 7.57
C PRO A 166 13.57 31.88 8.06
N PHE A 167 14.35 30.93 7.52
CA PHE A 167 15.75 30.70 7.88
C PHE A 167 16.73 31.50 7.03
N ASP A 168 16.28 32.08 5.91
CA ASP A 168 17.11 32.93 5.07
C ASP A 168 17.01 34.40 5.48
N SER A 169 18.10 34.96 6.00
CA SER A 169 18.18 36.38 6.40
C SER A 169 17.94 37.36 5.25
N ALA A 170 18.13 36.93 4.00
CA ALA A 170 17.90 37.76 2.82
C ALA A 170 16.44 37.72 2.31
N GLY A 171 15.56 36.92 2.93
CA GLY A 171 14.15 36.81 2.54
C GLY A 171 13.95 36.33 1.11
N ARG A 172 14.87 35.50 0.59
CA ARG A 172 14.77 35.01 -0.80
C ARG A 172 13.69 33.94 -0.88
N ARG A 173 13.19 33.74 -2.10
CA ARG A 173 12.32 32.63 -2.41
C ARG A 173 13.14 31.35 -2.47
N HIS A 174 12.79 30.37 -1.65
CA HIS A 174 13.37 29.03 -1.67
C HIS A 174 12.43 28.04 -2.34
N THR A 175 13.00 26.99 -2.89
CA THR A 175 12.26 25.84 -3.42
C THR A 175 12.81 24.59 -2.77
N SER A 176 11.96 23.89 -2.04
CA SER A 176 12.31 22.71 -1.25
C SER A 176 11.56 21.50 -1.75
N PHE A 177 12.14 20.33 -1.53
CA PHE A 177 11.57 19.06 -1.94
C PHE A 177 11.59 18.10 -0.76
N ALA A 178 10.54 17.30 -0.63
CA ALA A 178 10.50 16.15 0.25
C ALA A 178 9.81 15.01 -0.50
N SER A 179 10.39 13.82 -0.45
CA SER A 179 9.73 12.62 -0.95
C SER A 179 8.88 12.00 0.13
N VAL A 180 7.67 11.61 -0.24
CA VAL A 180 6.76 10.82 0.56
C VAL A 180 6.67 9.45 -0.12
N ASP A 181 7.05 8.41 0.61
CA ASP A 181 6.85 7.02 0.20
C ASP A 181 5.74 6.41 1.02
N VAL A 182 4.94 5.56 0.38
CA VAL A 182 3.77 4.93 1.00
C VAL A 182 3.79 3.45 0.65
N MET A 183 3.81 2.62 1.67
CA MET A 183 3.80 1.17 1.56
C MET A 183 2.63 0.57 2.34
N PRO A 184 2.03 -0.52 1.87
CA PRO A 184 1.06 -1.24 2.69
C PRO A 184 1.83 -1.98 3.79
N GLU A 185 1.22 -2.08 4.97
CA GLU A 185 1.71 -3.00 5.99
C GLU A 185 1.57 -4.43 5.46
N LEU A 186 2.70 -5.10 5.27
CA LEU A 186 2.75 -6.50 4.86
C LEU A 186 3.01 -7.35 6.10
N ASP A 187 2.26 -8.45 6.24
CA ASP A 187 2.46 -9.37 7.35
C ASP A 187 3.91 -9.91 7.32
N ASN A 188 4.62 -9.63 8.41
CA ASN A 188 6.02 -9.99 8.60
C ASN A 188 6.21 -11.40 9.14
N SER A 189 5.13 -12.16 9.39
CA SER A 189 5.26 -13.58 9.71
C SER A 189 5.81 -14.34 8.48
N ILE A 190 7.03 -14.85 8.61
CA ILE A 190 7.63 -15.80 7.66
C ILE A 190 7.69 -17.13 8.41
N GLU A 191 6.58 -17.86 8.41
CA GLU A 191 6.56 -19.22 8.93
C GLU A 191 6.99 -20.18 7.83
N VAL A 192 8.29 -20.48 7.79
CA VAL A 192 8.82 -21.56 6.95
C VAL A 192 8.47 -22.90 7.60
N ASP A 193 7.26 -23.40 7.34
CA ASP A 193 6.89 -24.78 7.66
C ASP A 193 7.42 -25.73 6.57
N ILE A 194 8.26 -26.68 6.98
CA ILE A 194 8.91 -27.61 6.06
C ILE A 194 8.30 -28.98 6.30
N ARG A 195 7.46 -29.42 5.37
CA ARG A 195 6.87 -30.75 5.46
C ARG A 195 7.94 -31.82 5.21
N PRO A 196 7.98 -32.90 6.00
CA PRO A 196 8.97 -33.97 5.81
C PRO A 196 8.89 -34.65 4.44
N GLU A 197 7.71 -34.66 3.83
CA GLU A 197 7.43 -35.24 2.50
C GLU A 197 8.11 -34.49 1.34
N ASP A 198 8.37 -33.20 1.51
CA ASP A 198 9.01 -32.35 0.50
C ASP A 198 10.54 -32.48 0.49
N ILE A 199 11.11 -33.24 1.43
CA ILE A 199 12.54 -33.39 1.60
C ILE A 199 12.99 -34.77 1.13
N LYS A 200 13.79 -34.79 0.06
CA LYS A 200 14.55 -35.98 -0.33
C LYS A 200 15.89 -36.00 0.41
N MET A 201 16.11 -37.03 1.22
CA MET A 201 17.36 -37.25 1.94
C MET A 201 18.25 -38.25 1.19
N GLU A 202 19.46 -37.83 0.86
CA GLU A 202 20.50 -38.69 0.27
C GLU A 202 21.68 -38.80 1.24
N VAL A 203 22.17 -40.03 1.45
CA VAL A 203 23.29 -40.31 2.34
C VAL A 203 24.49 -40.70 1.50
N PHE A 204 25.63 -40.06 1.71
CA PHE A 204 26.85 -40.30 0.94
C PHE A 204 28.08 -40.31 1.85
N ARG A 205 29.24 -40.66 1.27
CA ARG A 205 30.51 -40.68 2.00
C ARG A 205 31.11 -39.28 2.05
N SER A 206 31.57 -38.86 3.23
CA SER A 206 32.22 -37.55 3.39
C SER A 206 33.47 -37.45 2.51
N SER A 207 33.67 -36.30 1.87
CA SER A 207 34.85 -36.04 1.05
C SER A 207 35.87 -35.22 1.85
N GLY A 208 37.02 -35.80 2.20
CA GLY A 208 38.09 -35.08 2.92
C GLY A 208 39.30 -35.96 3.26
N ALA A 209 40.44 -35.31 3.54
CA ALA A 209 41.64 -35.99 4.02
C ALA A 209 41.42 -36.48 5.46
N GLY A 210 41.06 -37.75 5.63
CA GLY A 210 40.89 -38.31 6.97
C GLY A 210 40.90 -39.83 7.02
N GLY A 211 40.95 -40.36 8.25
CA GLY A 211 41.24 -41.77 8.54
C GLY A 211 40.18 -42.77 8.06
N GLN A 212 40.39 -44.05 8.39
CA GLN A 212 39.56 -45.18 7.91
C GLN A 212 38.04 -44.99 8.10
N HIS A 213 37.62 -44.25 9.14
CA HIS A 213 36.21 -43.95 9.42
C HIS A 213 35.53 -43.10 8.34
N ILE A 214 36.25 -42.18 7.69
CA ILE A 214 35.71 -41.31 6.62
C ILE A 214 35.53 -42.10 5.32
N ASN A 215 36.39 -43.08 5.07
CA ASN A 215 36.38 -43.87 3.83
C ASN A 215 35.39 -45.05 3.86
N LYS A 216 35.04 -45.57 5.05
CA LYS A 216 34.17 -46.75 5.21
C LYS A 216 32.73 -46.42 5.62
N THR A 217 32.49 -45.31 6.32
CA THR A 217 31.16 -44.99 6.88
C THR A 217 30.48 -43.87 6.09
N SER A 218 29.26 -44.10 5.62
CA SER A 218 28.43 -43.08 4.96
C SER A 218 27.73 -42.19 5.99
N SER A 219 28.46 -41.22 6.54
CA SER A 219 27.93 -40.30 7.55
C SER A 219 27.45 -38.95 7.01
N ALA A 220 27.79 -38.59 5.77
CA ALA A 220 27.37 -37.31 5.17
C ALA A 220 25.92 -37.37 4.68
N VAL A 221 25.18 -36.29 4.90
CA VAL A 221 23.76 -36.18 4.54
C VAL A 221 23.56 -34.99 3.62
N ARG A 222 22.83 -35.21 2.51
CA ARG A 222 22.33 -34.18 1.61
C ARG A 222 20.81 -34.17 1.69
N LEU A 223 20.24 -32.99 1.86
CA LEU A 223 18.80 -32.74 1.81
C LEU A 223 18.49 -31.93 0.56
N ILE A 224 17.47 -32.36 -0.17
CA ILE A 224 16.97 -31.69 -1.37
C ILE A 224 15.51 -31.36 -1.10
N HIS A 225 15.15 -30.07 -1.12
CA HIS A 225 13.76 -29.65 -1.06
C HIS A 225 13.16 -29.72 -2.47
N LEU A 226 12.25 -30.67 -2.70
CA LEU A 226 11.68 -30.96 -4.01
C LEU A 226 10.96 -29.73 -4.63
N PRO A 227 10.14 -28.96 -3.89
CA PRO A 227 9.44 -27.81 -4.45
C PRO A 227 10.35 -26.65 -4.90
N THR A 228 11.47 -26.41 -4.20
CA THR A 228 12.34 -25.25 -4.48
C THR A 228 13.64 -25.62 -5.18
N GLY A 229 13.99 -26.91 -5.24
CA GLY A 229 15.26 -27.40 -5.76
C GLY A 229 16.48 -27.05 -4.89
N ILE A 230 16.28 -26.48 -3.69
CA ILE A 230 17.40 -26.09 -2.82
C ILE A 230 18.06 -27.34 -2.25
N VAL A 231 19.38 -27.41 -2.42
CA VAL A 231 20.21 -28.49 -1.90
C VAL A 231 21.07 -27.96 -0.74
N THR A 232 21.03 -28.70 0.38
CA THR A 232 21.95 -28.51 1.51
C THR A 232 22.65 -29.82 1.84
N SER A 233 23.88 -29.74 2.32
CA SER A 233 24.63 -30.93 2.71
C SER A 233 25.48 -30.63 3.94
N SER A 234 25.57 -31.61 4.84
CA SER A 234 26.46 -31.54 6.01
C SER A 234 27.30 -32.82 6.11
N GLN A 235 28.59 -32.63 6.35
CA GLN A 235 29.59 -33.69 6.51
C GLN A 235 30.53 -33.46 7.69
N ALA A 236 30.28 -32.43 8.51
CA ALA A 236 31.20 -31.96 9.54
C ALA A 236 31.27 -32.90 10.76
N GLN A 237 30.18 -33.61 11.07
CA GLN A 237 30.08 -34.48 12.24
C GLN A 237 30.30 -35.95 11.87
N ARG A 238 30.73 -36.76 12.84
CA ARG A 238 30.89 -38.21 12.67
C ARG A 238 29.55 -38.96 12.65
N SER A 239 28.51 -38.38 13.27
CA SER A 239 27.17 -38.96 13.35
C SER A 239 26.26 -38.47 12.22
N GLN A 240 25.59 -39.42 11.57
CA GLN A 240 24.60 -39.15 10.51
C GLN A 240 23.42 -38.30 11.02
N PHE A 241 22.92 -38.57 12.23
CA PHE A 241 21.81 -37.83 12.82
C PHE A 241 22.17 -36.36 13.07
N GLN A 242 23.40 -36.10 13.53
CA GLN A 242 23.89 -34.74 13.72
C GLN A 242 24.05 -34.03 12.39
N ASN A 243 24.61 -34.70 11.37
CA ASN A 243 24.69 -34.13 10.03
C ASN A 243 23.31 -33.85 9.43
N LYS A 244 22.31 -34.72 9.65
CA LYS A 244 20.91 -34.48 9.25
C LYS A 244 20.35 -33.23 9.92
N ALA A 245 20.52 -33.09 11.23
CA ALA A 245 20.05 -31.91 11.98
C ALA A 245 20.70 -30.61 11.47
N THR A 246 22.01 -30.62 11.23
CA THR A 246 22.72 -29.46 10.68
C THR A 246 22.27 -29.14 9.24
N ALA A 247 22.11 -30.15 8.39
CA ALA A 247 21.63 -29.95 7.03
C ALA A 247 20.19 -29.40 7.00
N MET A 248 19.35 -29.82 7.95
CA MET A 248 17.98 -29.32 8.11
C MET A 248 17.97 -27.86 8.59
N ALA A 249 18.83 -27.50 9.54
CA ALA A 249 18.99 -26.11 9.98
C ALA A 249 19.48 -25.20 8.83
N MET A 250 20.44 -25.67 8.03
CA MET A 250 20.87 -24.98 6.81
C MET A 250 19.77 -24.87 5.77
N LEU A 251 18.94 -25.92 5.62
CA LEU A 251 17.82 -25.91 4.68
C LEU A 251 16.77 -24.87 5.10
N LYS A 252 16.42 -24.84 6.38
CA LYS A 252 15.52 -23.83 6.95
C LYS A 252 16.06 -22.42 6.78
N ALA A 253 17.35 -22.20 7.03
CA ALA A 253 17.98 -20.89 6.83
C ALA A 253 17.95 -20.45 5.35
N LYS A 254 18.25 -21.36 4.41
CA LYS A 254 18.19 -21.04 2.96
C LYS A 254 16.76 -20.80 2.47
N LEU A 255 15.79 -21.55 2.96
CA LEU A 255 14.38 -21.34 2.62
C LEU A 255 13.88 -20.00 3.18
N TYR A 256 14.22 -19.69 4.43
CA TYR A 256 13.95 -18.39 5.03
C TYR A 256 14.56 -17.24 4.21
N GLN A 257 15.83 -17.35 3.85
CA GLN A 257 16.50 -16.34 3.03
C GLN A 257 15.81 -16.16 1.67
N ARG A 258 15.41 -17.25 1.01
CA ARG A 258 14.68 -17.18 -0.27
C ARG A 258 13.33 -16.48 -0.11
N GLU A 259 12.59 -16.79 0.95
CA GLU A 259 11.30 -16.14 1.21
C GLU A 259 11.47 -14.66 1.57
N GLU A 260 12.51 -14.32 2.33
CA GLU A 260 12.88 -12.94 2.62
C GLU A 260 13.26 -12.18 1.33
N GLU A 261 14.06 -12.78 0.45
CA GLU A 261 14.40 -12.22 -0.87
C GLU A 261 13.16 -12.05 -1.74
N ALA A 262 12.24 -13.01 -1.74
CA ALA A 262 10.98 -12.92 -2.47
C ALA A 262 10.07 -11.80 -1.91
N LYS A 263 9.97 -11.66 -0.58
CA LYS A 263 9.26 -10.55 0.07
C LYS A 263 9.90 -9.21 -0.27
N LYS A 264 11.24 -9.09 -0.20
CA LYS A 264 11.98 -7.89 -0.60
C LYS A 264 11.77 -7.55 -2.07
N ALA A 265 11.70 -8.55 -2.95
CA ALA A 265 11.41 -8.34 -4.37
C ALA A 265 9.98 -7.82 -4.58
N LYS A 266 8.98 -8.36 -3.87
CA LYS A 266 7.60 -7.85 -3.88
C LYS A 266 7.52 -6.43 -3.34
N ALA A 267 8.17 -6.14 -2.21
CA ALA A 267 8.24 -4.80 -1.63
C ALA A 267 8.89 -3.81 -2.60
N LYS A 268 10.00 -4.19 -3.26
CA LYS A 268 10.62 -3.38 -4.32
C LYS A 268 9.71 -3.18 -5.52
N ALA A 269 8.93 -4.18 -5.91
CA ALA A 269 7.95 -4.03 -6.98
C ALA A 269 6.84 -3.03 -6.61
N ILE A 270 6.39 -3.04 -5.36
CA ILE A 270 5.41 -2.06 -4.83
C ILE A 270 6.04 -0.66 -4.72
N GLN A 271 7.29 -0.59 -4.26
CA GLN A 271 8.05 0.66 -4.16
C GLN A 271 8.34 1.25 -5.55
N GLY A 272 8.49 0.41 -6.58
CA GLY A 272 8.76 0.84 -7.94
C GLY A 272 10.13 1.52 -8.08
N GLU A 273 10.38 2.16 -9.23
CA GLU A 273 11.54 3.03 -9.39
C GLU A 273 11.35 4.32 -8.58
N GLN A 274 12.11 4.45 -7.50
CA GLN A 274 12.15 5.66 -6.70
C GLN A 274 12.79 6.76 -7.55
N LYS A 275 11.98 7.71 -8.04
CA LYS A 275 12.49 8.85 -8.79
C LYS A 275 13.31 9.75 -7.87
N ASP A 276 14.45 10.23 -8.37
CA ASP A 276 15.30 11.15 -7.62
C ASP A 276 14.50 12.33 -7.07
N VAL A 277 14.80 12.72 -5.83
CA VAL A 277 14.21 13.89 -5.15
C VAL A 277 14.83 15.17 -5.72
N ALA A 278 14.54 15.42 -6.99
CA ALA A 278 15.13 16.47 -7.80
C ALA A 278 14.08 17.20 -8.63
N PHE A 279 14.47 18.32 -9.23
CA PHE A 279 13.59 19.09 -10.11
C PHE A 279 13.05 18.21 -11.26
N GLY A 280 11.73 18.22 -11.44
CA GLY A 280 11.05 17.52 -12.54
C GLY A 280 10.34 16.20 -12.17
N SER A 281 10.53 15.68 -10.94
CA SER A 281 9.85 14.47 -10.46
C SER A 281 8.66 14.74 -9.51
N GLN A 282 8.28 16.02 -9.36
CA GLN A 282 7.27 16.47 -8.40
C GLN A 282 5.84 16.05 -8.79
N ILE A 283 5.11 15.49 -7.83
CA ILE A 283 3.68 15.17 -7.99
C ILE A 283 2.80 16.36 -7.61
N ARG A 284 3.20 17.13 -6.58
CA ARG A 284 2.42 18.25 -6.07
C ARG A 284 3.31 19.45 -5.79
N SER A 285 2.82 20.64 -6.11
CA SER A 285 3.48 21.91 -5.83
C SER A 285 2.65 22.77 -4.89
N TYR A 286 3.27 23.16 -3.79
CA TYR A 286 2.73 24.04 -2.75
C TYR A 286 3.41 25.39 -2.90
N VAL A 287 2.76 26.34 -3.56
CA VAL A 287 3.27 27.69 -3.77
C VAL A 287 2.57 28.61 -2.77
N PHE A 288 3.35 29.25 -1.88
CA PHE A 288 2.86 30.26 -0.93
C PHE A 288 3.31 31.67 -1.30
N HIS A 289 4.22 31.82 -2.26
CA HIS A 289 4.67 33.11 -2.76
C HIS A 289 5.07 33.01 -4.23
N PRO A 290 4.63 33.92 -5.12
CA PRO A 290 3.94 35.19 -4.86
C PRO A 290 2.42 35.10 -4.66
N TYR A 291 1.82 33.95 -4.98
CA TYR A 291 0.40 33.65 -4.76
C TYR A 291 0.30 32.34 -3.96
N THR A 292 -0.84 32.12 -3.31
CA THR A 292 -1.12 30.86 -2.60
C THR A 292 -1.86 29.92 -3.53
N MET A 293 -1.24 28.79 -3.87
CA MET A 293 -1.84 27.75 -4.71
C MET A 293 -1.18 26.41 -4.42
N VAL A 294 -2.01 25.38 -4.23
CA VAL A 294 -1.56 23.98 -4.20
C VAL A 294 -2.09 23.29 -5.44
N LYS A 295 -1.21 22.68 -6.22
CA LYS A 295 -1.55 22.02 -7.49
C LYS A 295 -0.94 20.63 -7.56
N ASP A 296 -1.76 19.64 -7.93
CA ASP A 296 -1.30 18.30 -8.31
C ASP A 296 -1.05 18.27 -9.82
N HIS A 297 0.17 17.87 -10.22
CA HIS A 297 0.60 17.83 -11.63
C HIS A 297 0.11 16.60 -12.38
N ARG A 298 -0.42 15.60 -11.68
CA ARG A 298 -0.95 14.37 -12.31
C ARG A 298 -2.41 14.57 -12.73
N THR A 299 -3.22 15.10 -11.82
CA THR A 299 -4.66 15.29 -12.00
C THR A 299 -5.02 16.69 -12.48
N ASN A 300 -4.07 17.63 -12.44
CA ASN A 300 -4.26 19.07 -12.68
C ASN A 300 -5.22 19.75 -11.70
N TYR A 301 -5.66 19.08 -10.64
CA TYR A 301 -6.48 19.69 -9.59
C TYR A 301 -5.67 20.73 -8.81
N GLU A 302 -6.28 21.90 -8.58
CA GLU A 302 -5.65 23.01 -7.87
C GLU A 302 -6.62 23.68 -6.88
N THR A 303 -6.08 24.17 -5.77
CA THR A 303 -6.82 24.93 -4.77
C THR A 303 -6.04 26.18 -4.36
N GLY A 304 -6.75 27.29 -4.17
CA GLY A 304 -6.20 28.54 -3.65
C GLY A 304 -6.04 28.56 -2.13
N ASN A 305 -6.69 27.65 -1.41
CA ASN A 305 -6.66 27.61 0.05
C ASN A 305 -5.50 26.75 0.58
N GLY A 306 -4.28 27.25 0.45
CA GLY A 306 -3.08 26.51 0.87
C GLY A 306 -3.03 26.21 2.38
N GLN A 307 -3.69 27.00 3.24
CA GLN A 307 -3.73 26.75 4.68
C GLN A 307 -4.58 25.53 5.03
N ALA A 308 -5.77 25.39 4.43
CA ALA A 308 -6.63 24.22 4.62
C ALA A 308 -5.92 22.92 4.25
N VAL A 309 -5.18 22.93 3.13
CA VAL A 309 -4.38 21.78 2.70
C VAL A 309 -3.33 21.41 3.74
N MET A 310 -2.59 22.40 4.26
CA MET A 310 -1.59 22.16 5.32
C MET A 310 -2.19 21.70 6.65
N ASP A 311 -3.48 21.94 6.85
CA ASP A 311 -4.24 21.52 8.02
C ASP A 311 -4.95 20.17 7.83
N GLY A 312 -4.72 19.49 6.71
CA GLY A 312 -5.16 18.10 6.49
C GLY A 312 -6.28 17.93 5.47
N ASP A 313 -6.72 18.99 4.78
CA ASP A 313 -7.75 18.89 3.72
C ASP A 313 -7.19 18.30 2.41
N LEU A 314 -6.84 17.01 2.46
CA LEU A 314 -6.25 16.25 1.34
C LEU A 314 -7.28 15.41 0.58
N ASN A 315 -8.47 15.20 1.13
CA ASN A 315 -9.51 14.35 0.54
C ASN A 315 -9.83 14.73 -0.93
N PRO A 316 -9.94 16.02 -1.31
CA PRO A 316 -10.16 16.39 -2.71
C PRO A 316 -9.03 15.95 -3.64
N PHE A 317 -7.77 16.00 -3.19
CA PHE A 317 -6.62 15.56 -3.98
C PHE A 317 -6.57 14.04 -4.11
N ILE A 318 -6.86 13.32 -3.02
CA ILE A 318 -6.91 11.86 -3.00
C ILE A 318 -8.00 11.38 -3.96
N ASN A 319 -9.21 11.91 -3.85
CA ASN A 319 -10.34 11.55 -4.70
C ASN A 319 -10.05 11.82 -6.18
N ALA A 320 -9.54 13.01 -6.51
CA ALA A 320 -9.18 13.35 -7.88
C ALA A 320 -8.10 12.40 -8.45
N TYR A 321 -7.13 11.99 -7.63
CA TYR A 321 -6.10 11.01 -8.03
C TYR A 321 -6.70 9.63 -8.28
N LEU A 322 -7.55 9.15 -7.38
CA LEU A 322 -8.20 7.85 -7.49
C LEU A 322 -9.07 7.78 -8.76
N GLN A 323 -9.87 8.83 -9.02
CA GLN A 323 -10.67 8.94 -10.24
C GLN A 323 -9.79 8.96 -11.50
N TRP A 324 -8.69 9.71 -11.48
CA TRP A 324 -7.72 9.73 -12.58
C TRP A 324 -7.09 8.35 -12.83
N GLU A 325 -6.74 7.62 -11.77
CA GLU A 325 -6.21 6.25 -11.87
C GLU A 325 -7.25 5.29 -12.46
N LEU A 326 -8.50 5.41 -12.04
CA LEU A 326 -9.61 4.61 -12.58
C LEU A 326 -9.83 4.90 -14.08
N ALA A 327 -9.87 6.18 -14.46
CA ALA A 327 -10.02 6.60 -15.86
C ALA A 327 -8.86 6.13 -16.74
N GLN A 328 -7.66 5.96 -16.19
CA GLN A 328 -6.55 5.35 -16.95
C GLN A 328 -6.70 3.84 -17.12
N LYS A 329 -7.27 3.14 -16.13
CA LYS A 329 -7.50 1.69 -16.21
C LYS A 329 -8.67 1.34 -17.12
N ASN A 330 -9.70 2.18 -17.13
CA ASN A 330 -10.88 2.06 -17.98
C ASN A 330 -11.01 3.31 -18.86
N PRO A 331 -10.29 3.36 -20.00
CA PRO A 331 -10.31 4.51 -20.90
C PRO A 331 -11.59 4.63 -21.74
N ASP A 332 -12.44 3.60 -21.75
CA ASP A 332 -13.73 3.51 -22.43
C ASP A 332 -14.89 3.62 -21.42
#